data_AF-A0A0B9AXU1-F1
#
_entry.id   AF-A0A0B9AXU1-F1
#
_cell.length_a   1.000
_cell.length_b   1.000
_cell.length_c   1.000
_cell.angle_alpha   90.00
_cell.angle_beta   90.00
_cell.angle_gamma   90.00
#
_symmetry.space_group_name_H-M   'P 1'
#
loop_
_entity.id
_entity.type
_entity.pdbx_description
1 polymer ?
#
loop_
_entity_poly.entity_id
_entity_poly.type
_entity_poly.pdbx_seq_one_letter_code
_entity_poly.pdbx_strand_id
1 'polypeptide(L)'
;MKAARAWSVRPTELVEWGERDRVLAEALIEFEENAYCPGCGQLKSKAWDPASEGSWDFATIHCYACAHNDGHAQDANDKTPGELRFMTLDEKSVKIAKARARARARAE
;
A
#
# COMPACT_ATOMS: atom_id res chain seq x y z
N MET A 1 13.81 23.84 -8.39
CA MET A 1 14.89 24.43 -9.22
C MET A 1 16.12 24.93 -8.43
N LYS A 2 16.53 24.27 -7.33
CA LYS A 2 17.78 24.66 -6.61
C LYS A 2 19.02 23.91 -7.10
N ALA A 3 18.87 22.67 -7.56
CA ALA A 3 19.99 21.84 -8.05
C ALA A 3 20.66 22.42 -9.32
N ALA A 4 19.87 22.93 -10.28
CA ALA A 4 20.40 23.45 -11.54
C ALA A 4 21.34 24.68 -11.38
N ARG A 5 21.14 25.50 -10.34
CA ARG A 5 22.04 26.64 -10.06
C ARG A 5 23.39 26.22 -9.47
N ALA A 6 23.46 25.07 -8.80
CA ALA A 6 24.69 24.60 -8.18
C ALA A 6 25.70 24.09 -9.21
N TRP A 7 25.23 23.66 -10.40
CA TRP A 7 26.05 22.96 -11.39
C TRP A 7 26.44 23.83 -12.59
N SER A 8 26.06 25.11 -12.63
CA SER A 8 26.45 26.06 -13.69
C SER A 8 26.10 25.63 -15.13
N VAL A 9 25.24 24.63 -15.32
CA VAL A 9 24.80 24.15 -16.64
C VAL A 9 23.32 24.51 -16.83
N ARG A 10 22.95 24.98 -18.03
CA ARG A 10 21.55 25.23 -18.36
C ARG A 10 20.82 23.88 -18.49
N PRO A 11 19.59 23.72 -17.98
CA PRO A 11 18.85 22.45 -18.07
C PRO A 11 18.62 21.92 -19.51
N THR A 12 18.82 22.76 -20.53
CA THR A 12 18.70 22.42 -21.96
C THR A 12 20.01 22.00 -22.62
N GLU A 13 21.14 22.14 -21.94
CA GLU A 13 22.43 21.63 -22.42
C GLU A 13 22.53 20.17 -21.97
N LEU A 14 22.22 19.25 -22.89
CA LEU A 14 22.52 17.84 -22.71
C LEU A 14 24.04 17.71 -22.64
N VAL A 15 24.57 17.66 -21.42
CA VAL A 15 25.98 17.32 -21.19
C VAL A 15 26.16 15.88 -21.66
N GLU A 16 27.10 15.66 -22.57
CA GLU A 16 27.45 14.31 -23.00
C GLU A 16 27.98 13.54 -21.79
N TRP A 17 27.36 12.40 -21.47
CA TRP A 17 27.77 11.60 -20.33
C TRP A 17 29.14 11.01 -20.58
N GLY A 18 30.06 11.28 -19.65
CA GLY A 18 31.34 10.60 -19.61
C GLY A 18 31.16 9.11 -19.32
N GLU A 19 32.18 8.32 -19.64
CA GLU A 19 32.18 6.87 -19.41
C GLU A 19 31.87 6.52 -17.95
N ARG A 20 32.45 7.26 -16.99
CA ARG A 20 32.19 7.11 -15.56
C ARG A 20 30.71 7.27 -15.21
N ASP A 21 30.05 8.27 -15.78
CA ASP A 21 28.63 8.55 -15.48
C ASP A 21 27.73 7.46 -16.06
N ARG A 22 28.08 6.93 -17.26
CA ARG A 22 27.39 5.78 -17.85
C ARG A 22 27.51 4.55 -16.98
N VAL A 23 28.73 4.20 -16.56
CA VAL A 23 28.97 3.04 -15.69
C VAL A 23 28.25 3.18 -14.35
N LEU A 24 28.23 4.38 -13.76
CA LEU A 24 27.49 4.63 -12.51
C LEU A 24 25.98 4.52 -12.69
N ALA A 25 25.44 4.99 -13.81
CA ALA A 25 24.02 4.87 -14.11
C ALA A 25 23.62 3.41 -14.36
N GLU A 26 24.42 2.66 -15.12
CA GLU A 26 24.22 1.21 -15.33
C GLU A 26 24.26 0.45 -14.00
N ALA A 27 25.26 0.71 -13.17
CA ALA A 27 25.37 0.09 -11.84
C ALA A 27 24.18 0.45 -10.93
N LEU A 28 23.66 1.68 -11.02
CA LEU A 28 22.48 2.09 -10.26
C LEU A 28 21.23 1.34 -10.71
N ILE A 29 21.01 1.22 -12.02
CA ILE A 29 19.88 0.46 -12.58
C ILE A 29 19.95 -0.99 -12.11
N GLU A 30 21.11 -1.63 -12.25
CA GLU A 30 21.29 -3.02 -11.82
C GLU A 30 21.10 -3.18 -10.30
N PHE A 31 21.56 -2.22 -9.51
CA PHE A 31 21.31 -2.21 -8.07
C PHE A 31 19.83 -2.06 -7.75
N GLU A 32 19.11 -1.16 -8.40
CA GLU A 32 17.69 -0.91 -8.12
C GLU A 32 16.81 -2.12 -8.50
N GLU A 33 17.06 -2.72 -9.67
CA GLU A 33 16.36 -3.93 -10.12
C GLU A 33 16.61 -5.13 -9.19
N ASN A 34 17.82 -5.24 -8.65
CA ASN A 34 18.21 -6.39 -7.84
C ASN A 34 17.99 -6.21 -6.34
N ALA A 35 18.06 -5.00 -5.81
CA ALA A 35 17.97 -4.74 -4.37
C ALA A 35 16.53 -4.51 -3.90
N TYR A 36 15.63 -4.04 -4.75
CA TYR A 36 14.26 -3.67 -4.36
C TYR A 36 13.20 -4.57 -4.97
N CYS A 37 12.10 -4.76 -4.23
CA CYS A 37 10.95 -5.50 -4.69
C CYS A 37 10.21 -4.69 -5.78
N PRO A 38 9.96 -5.26 -6.97
CA PRO A 38 9.32 -4.54 -8.07
C PRO A 38 7.86 -4.14 -7.79
N GLY A 39 7.21 -4.79 -6.81
CA GLY A 39 5.83 -4.48 -6.43
C GLY A 39 5.72 -3.34 -5.43
N CYS A 40 6.45 -3.41 -4.31
CA CYS A 40 6.27 -2.50 -3.18
C CYS A 40 7.44 -1.53 -2.95
N GLY A 41 8.55 -1.65 -3.69
CA GLY A 41 9.72 -0.78 -3.56
C GLY A 41 10.51 -0.94 -2.26
N GLN A 42 10.21 -1.95 -1.43
CA GLN A 42 11.03 -2.27 -0.25
C GLN A 42 12.27 -3.09 -0.62
N LEU A 43 13.30 -3.03 0.21
CA LEU A 43 14.48 -3.89 0.06
C LEU A 43 14.07 -5.36 0.05
N LYS A 44 14.53 -6.11 -0.95
CA LYS A 44 14.24 -7.55 -1.09
C LYS A 44 14.64 -8.35 0.14
N SER A 45 15.75 -8.00 0.81
CA SER A 45 16.15 -8.64 2.07
C SER A 45 15.14 -8.51 3.22
N LYS A 46 14.19 -7.57 3.13
CA LYS A 46 13.11 -7.38 4.10
C LYS A 46 11.75 -7.82 3.58
N ALA A 47 11.56 -7.81 2.26
CA ALA A 47 10.28 -8.07 1.61
C ALA A 47 10.16 -9.51 1.05
N TRP A 48 11.29 -10.15 0.74
CA TRP A 48 11.35 -11.56 0.35
C TRP A 48 11.79 -12.40 1.53
N ASP A 49 10.90 -13.29 1.93
CA ASP A 49 11.23 -14.43 2.78
C ASP A 49 11.56 -15.62 1.85
N PRO A 50 12.81 -16.14 1.85
CA PRO A 50 13.18 -17.30 1.04
C PRO A 50 12.34 -18.54 1.36
N ALA A 51 11.81 -18.65 2.58
CA ALA A 51 10.92 -19.77 2.94
C ALA A 51 9.54 -19.69 2.26
N SER A 52 9.19 -18.50 1.76
CA SER A 52 7.95 -18.23 1.04
C SER A 52 8.15 -18.25 -0.49
N GLU A 53 9.34 -18.62 -0.97
CA GLU A 53 9.65 -18.68 -2.40
C GLU A 53 8.86 -19.83 -3.06
N GLY A 54 7.89 -19.47 -3.91
CA GLY A 54 6.99 -20.41 -4.58
C GLY A 54 5.61 -20.56 -3.94
N SER A 55 5.40 -20.02 -2.72
CA SER A 55 4.09 -19.96 -2.07
C SER A 55 3.51 -18.54 -2.18
N TRP A 56 2.93 -18.23 -3.33
CA TRP A 56 2.20 -16.96 -3.52
C TRP A 56 0.73 -17.18 -3.18
N ASP A 57 0.35 -16.90 -1.93
CA ASP A 57 -1.05 -16.82 -1.57
C ASP A 57 -1.58 -15.41 -1.89
N PHE A 58 -2.35 -15.33 -3.00
CA PHE A 58 -3.12 -14.13 -3.31
C PHE A 58 -4.30 -14.03 -2.34
N ALA A 59 -4.13 -13.25 -1.28
CA ALA A 59 -5.25 -12.84 -0.44
C ALA A 59 -5.96 -11.65 -1.10
N THR A 60 -7.15 -11.88 -1.66
CA THR A 60 -8.02 -10.78 -2.11
C THR A 60 -8.57 -10.05 -0.90
N ILE A 61 -8.00 -8.90 -0.56
CA ILE A 61 -8.49 -8.06 0.53
C ILE A 61 -9.64 -7.20 0.00
N HIS A 62 -10.87 -7.61 0.28
CA HIS A 62 -12.04 -6.76 0.03
C HIS A 62 -12.12 -5.66 1.08
N CYS A 63 -12.50 -4.44 0.67
CA CYS A 63 -12.80 -3.39 1.64
C CYS A 63 -13.99 -3.82 2.52
N TYR A 64 -14.11 -3.27 3.73
CA TYR A 64 -15.17 -3.63 4.67
C TYR A 64 -16.58 -3.56 4.06
N ALA A 65 -16.84 -2.60 3.16
CA ALA A 65 -18.12 -2.48 2.48
C ALA A 65 -18.37 -3.62 1.48
N CYS A 66 -17.37 -4.01 0.69
CA CYS A 66 -17.47 -5.14 -0.25
C CYS A 66 -17.58 -6.46 0.50
N ALA A 67 -16.76 -6.68 1.53
CA ALA A 67 -16.83 -7.87 2.37
C ALA A 67 -18.22 -8.05 3.02
N HIS A 68 -18.85 -6.95 3.45
CA HIS A 68 -20.19 -6.96 4.01
C HIS A 68 -21.28 -7.18 2.94
N ASN A 69 -21.09 -6.69 1.72
CA ASN A 69 -22.03 -6.89 0.61
C ASN A 69 -22.02 -8.36 0.12
N ASP A 70 -20.84 -8.97 0.05
CA ASP A 70 -20.67 -10.37 -0.33
C ASP A 70 -21.25 -11.31 0.74
N GLY A 71 -21.05 -11.00 2.03
CA GLY A 71 -21.73 -11.70 3.13
C GLY A 71 -23.25 -11.53 3.10
N HIS A 72 -23.74 -10.36 2.70
CA HIS A 72 -25.17 -10.10 2.54
C HIS A 72 -25.84 -10.96 1.46
N ALA A 73 -25.14 -11.24 0.36
CA ALA A 73 -25.66 -12.10 -0.70
C ALA A 73 -25.77 -13.56 -0.25
N GLN A 74 -24.81 -14.03 0.56
CA GLN A 74 -24.88 -15.37 1.16
C GLN A 74 -26.04 -15.47 2.18
N ASP A 75 -26.21 -14.44 3.02
CA ASP A 75 -27.32 -14.37 3.99
C ASP A 75 -28.70 -14.15 3.34
N ALA A 76 -28.77 -13.73 2.07
CA ALA A 76 -30.04 -13.44 1.39
C ALA A 76 -30.78 -14.69 0.92
N ASN A 77 -30.09 -15.81 0.72
CA ASN A 77 -30.70 -17.06 0.28
C ASN A 77 -31.55 -17.75 1.36
N ASP A 78 -31.39 -17.38 2.64
CA ASP A 78 -32.09 -18.00 3.78
C ASP A 78 -33.31 -17.20 4.28
N LYS A 79 -33.81 -16.20 3.53
CA LYS A 79 -34.82 -15.25 4.05
C LYS A 79 -36.20 -15.35 3.42
N THR A 80 -37.22 -15.34 4.28
CA THR A 80 -38.63 -15.15 3.91
C THR A 80 -38.98 -13.68 3.66
N PRO A 81 -39.78 -13.35 2.62
CA PRO A 81 -40.17 -11.96 2.33
C PRO A 81 -40.93 -11.32 3.51
N GLY A 82 -40.46 -10.16 3.98
CA GLY A 82 -41.12 -9.35 5.03
C GLY A 82 -40.32 -9.13 6.32
N GLU A 83 -39.10 -9.66 6.42
CA GLU A 83 -38.28 -9.51 7.62
C GLU A 83 -37.67 -8.09 7.73
N LEU A 84 -38.09 -7.32 8.73
CA LEU A 84 -37.53 -6.00 9.04
C LEU A 84 -36.23 -6.16 9.82
N ARG A 85 -35.14 -5.58 9.29
CA ARG A 85 -33.85 -5.54 10.00
C ARG A 85 -33.77 -4.29 10.88
N PHE A 86 -33.51 -4.51 12.17
CA PHE A 86 -33.17 -3.44 13.10
C PHE A 86 -31.66 -3.44 13.32
N MET A 87 -31.00 -2.32 12.99
CA MET A 87 -29.61 -2.11 13.34
C MET A 87 -29.57 -1.54 14.76
N THR A 88 -29.28 -2.38 15.74
CA THR A 88 -29.06 -1.94 17.12
C THR A 88 -27.57 -1.66 17.30
N LEU A 89 -27.24 -0.42 17.66
CA LEU A 89 -25.88 -0.09 18.07
C LEU A 89 -25.66 -0.67 19.46
N ASP A 90 -24.83 -1.70 19.55
CA ASP A 90 -24.46 -2.25 20.85
C ASP A 90 -23.68 -1.20 21.66
N GLU A 91 -24.01 -1.11 22.95
CA GLU A 91 -23.48 -0.07 23.82
C GLU A 91 -21.95 -0.16 24.02
N LYS A 92 -21.37 -1.37 23.90
CA LYS A 92 -19.92 -1.58 23.97
C LYS A 92 -19.23 -1.07 22.71
N SER A 93 -19.77 -1.33 21.51
CA SER A 93 -19.22 -0.79 20.27
C SER A 93 -19.26 0.73 20.23
N VAL A 94 -20.31 1.35 20.76
CA VAL A 94 -20.38 2.81 20.91
C VAL A 94 -19.30 3.32 21.86
N LYS A 95 -19.05 2.64 22.98
CA LYS A 95 -17.99 3.00 23.94
C LYS A 95 -16.59 2.88 23.31
N ILE A 96 -16.34 1.82 22.54
CA ILE A 96 -15.07 1.59 21.85
C ILE A 96 -14.84 2.64 20.77
N ALA A 97 -15.85 2.95 19.96
CA ALA A 97 -15.76 3.99 18.93
C ALA A 97 -15.47 5.37 19.53
N LYS A 98 -16.14 5.73 20.64
CA LYS A 98 -15.87 6.97 21.38
C LYS A 98 -14.46 7.00 21.97
N ALA A 99 -13.96 5.89 22.49
CA ALA A 99 -12.61 5.81 23.03
C ALA A 99 -11.55 6.01 21.93
N ARG A 100 -11.73 5.38 20.76
CA ARG A 100 -10.84 5.54 19.60
C ARG A 100 -10.84 6.98 19.06
N ALA A 101 -12.01 7.61 18.96
CA ALA A 101 -12.12 9.01 18.53
C ALA A 101 -11.39 9.96 19.48
N ARG A 102 -11.50 9.76 20.79
CA ARG A 102 -10.79 10.55 21.81
C ARG A 102 -9.28 10.34 21.79
N ALA A 103 -8.81 9.12 21.54
CA ALA A 103 -7.39 8.83 21.41
C ALA A 103 -6.77 9.54 20.21
N ARG A 104 -7.50 9.56 19.08
CA ARG A 104 -7.06 10.25 17.85
C ARG A 104 -6.96 11.76 18.03
N ALA A 105 -7.95 12.38 18.68
CA ALA A 105 -7.95 13.82 18.96
C ALA A 105 -6.88 14.28 19.99
N ARG A 106 -6.21 13.35 20.68
CA ARG A 106 -5.09 13.64 21.60
C ARG A 106 -3.72 13.44 20.95
N ALA A 107 -3.69 12.80 19.78
CA ALA A 107 -2.47 12.55 19.02
C ALA A 107 -2.21 13.62 17.95
N GLU A 108 -3.16 14.55 17.76
CA GLU A 108 -3.06 15.78 16.98
C GLU A 108 -2.74 16.96 17.90
#